data_AF-K1SYE9-F1
#
_entry.id   AF-K1SYE9-F1
#
_cell.length_a   1.000
_cell.length_b   1.000
_cell.length_c   1.000
_cell.angle_alpha   90.00
_cell.angle_beta   90.00
_cell.angle_gamma   90.00
#
_symmetry.space_group_name_H-M   'P 1'
#
loop_
_entity.id
_entity.type
_entity.pdbx_description
1 polymer ?
#
loop_
_entity_poly.entity_id
_entity_poly.type
_entity_poly.pdbx_seq_one_letter_code
_entity_poly.pdbx_strand_id
1 'polypeptide(L)'
;GYQVDYFTIDRNGGVTFDDRADSEEIENLIETLDSQGFKAEPQAVEASEPVEPTPAEVDGLCISMPASLFTETTLQNLKDIIASKGNLIRKALGVDELPVEVGDTKVSFPWFAGMPTPEEVKAYDHFICALCEMARNQKRITAKERDTGNDKYAFRCFLLRLGFIGPEFKQERKILLRNLTGSSAFKSVPQKEVADDAASE
;
A
#
# COMPACT_ATOMS: atom_id res chain seq x y z
N GLY A 1 8.00 33.27 -36.22
CA GLY A 1 6.86 32.38 -36.10
C GLY A 1 5.68 32.98 -36.80
N TYR A 2 4.68 32.16 -37.06
CA TYR A 2 3.36 32.58 -37.52
C TYR A 2 2.42 32.46 -36.35
N GLN A 3 1.71 33.53 -36.02
CA GLN A 3 0.67 33.50 -35.00
C GLN A 3 -0.68 33.36 -35.70
N VAL A 4 -1.41 32.32 -35.34
CA VAL A 4 -2.76 32.05 -35.81
C VAL A 4 -3.62 31.96 -34.56
N ASP A 5 -4.29 33.07 -34.24
CA ASP A 5 -5.11 33.20 -33.04
C ASP A 5 -4.30 32.93 -31.74
N TYR A 6 -4.79 32.04 -30.87
CA TYR A 6 -4.13 31.59 -29.64
C TYR A 6 -2.97 30.61 -29.87
N PHE A 7 -2.69 30.22 -31.12
CA PHE A 7 -1.59 29.33 -31.48
C PHE A 7 -0.43 30.11 -32.10
N THR A 8 0.79 29.80 -31.65
CA THR A 8 2.03 30.33 -32.21
C THR A 8 2.86 29.20 -32.76
N ILE A 9 3.19 29.28 -34.05
CA ILE A 9 4.02 28.31 -34.76
C ILE A 9 5.41 28.91 -34.92
N ASP A 10 6.44 28.28 -34.38
CA ASP A 10 7.82 28.73 -34.53
C ASP A 10 8.38 28.42 -35.94
N ARG A 11 9.63 28.85 -36.22
CA ARG A 11 10.27 28.60 -37.53
C ARG A 11 10.72 27.15 -37.73
N ASN A 12 10.68 26.35 -36.67
CA ASN A 12 11.04 24.94 -36.64
C ASN A 12 9.80 24.03 -36.71
N GLY A 13 8.59 24.62 -36.82
CA GLY A 13 7.32 23.88 -36.87
C GLY A 13 6.76 23.50 -35.50
N GLY A 14 7.35 23.97 -34.39
CA GLY A 14 6.81 23.80 -33.06
C GLY A 14 5.58 24.67 -32.86
N VAL A 15 4.50 24.08 -32.36
CA VAL A 15 3.24 24.78 -32.07
C VAL A 15 3.12 24.96 -30.55
N THR A 16 2.93 26.19 -30.11
CA THR A 16 2.67 26.55 -28.70
C THR A 16 1.34 27.28 -28.60
N PHE A 17 0.57 27.05 -27.54
CA PHE A 17 -0.70 27.72 -27.28
C PHE A 17 -0.61 28.59 -26.02
N ASP A 18 -1.39 29.67 -25.98
CA ASP A 18 -1.57 30.54 -24.80
C ASP A 18 -2.71 29.99 -23.90
N ASP A 19 -2.77 30.40 -22.63
CA ASP A 19 -3.76 29.96 -21.63
C ASP A 19 -5.22 30.29 -22.00
N ARG A 20 -5.43 31.00 -23.10
CA ARG A 20 -6.74 31.37 -23.65
C ARG A 20 -7.30 30.37 -24.67
N ALA A 21 -6.49 29.39 -25.10
CA ALA A 21 -6.95 28.38 -26.04
C ALA A 21 -7.93 27.41 -25.36
N ASP A 22 -9.11 27.23 -25.95
CA ASP A 22 -10.10 26.29 -25.45
C ASP A 22 -9.57 24.85 -25.55
N SER A 23 -9.77 24.05 -24.50
CA SER A 23 -9.25 22.67 -24.43
C SER A 23 -9.77 21.79 -25.57
N GLU A 24 -11.00 22.04 -26.04
CA GLU A 24 -11.60 21.33 -27.17
C GLU A 24 -10.90 21.67 -28.51
N GLU A 25 -10.41 22.90 -28.68
CA GLU A 25 -9.69 23.30 -29.89
C GLU A 25 -8.26 22.74 -29.90
N ILE A 26 -7.62 22.65 -28.74
CA ILE A 26 -6.29 22.05 -28.57
C ILE A 26 -6.34 20.54 -28.89
N GLU A 27 -7.35 19.83 -28.37
CA GLU A 27 -7.51 18.39 -28.60
C GLU A 27 -7.77 18.07 -30.07
N ASN A 28 -8.69 18.81 -30.72
CA ASN A 28 -8.96 18.68 -32.15
C ASN A 28 -7.71 18.95 -33.01
N LEU A 29 -6.87 19.90 -32.62
CA LEU A 29 -5.62 20.21 -33.32
C LEU A 29 -4.63 19.05 -33.22
N ILE A 30 -4.48 18.46 -32.03
CA ILE A 30 -3.60 17.30 -31.79
C ILE A 30 -4.06 16.09 -32.63
N GLU A 31 -5.36 15.76 -32.58
CA GLU A 31 -5.91 14.65 -33.37
C GLU A 31 -5.75 14.86 -34.87
N THR A 32 -5.99 16.09 -35.34
CA THR A 32 -5.84 16.42 -36.77
C THR A 32 -4.38 16.30 -37.20
N LEU A 33 -3.43 16.76 -36.39
CA LEU A 33 -2.00 16.67 -36.68
C LEU A 33 -1.52 15.21 -36.71
N ASP A 34 -1.97 14.37 -35.77
CA ASP A 34 -1.65 12.94 -35.77
C ASP A 34 -2.23 12.23 -37.01
N SER A 35 -3.47 12.55 -37.38
CA SER A 35 -4.11 12.02 -38.60
C SER A 35 -3.38 12.40 -39.89
N GLN A 36 -2.67 13.53 -39.88
CA GLN A 36 -1.85 14.02 -40.99
C GLN A 36 -0.40 13.53 -40.91
N GLY A 37 -0.07 12.68 -39.93
CA GLY A 37 1.25 12.08 -39.74
C GLY A 37 2.27 12.98 -39.04
N PHE A 38 1.82 14.10 -38.47
CA PHE A 38 2.66 14.98 -37.64
C PHE A 38 2.60 14.50 -36.19
N LYS A 39 3.63 13.77 -35.77
CA LYS A 39 3.79 13.36 -34.37
C LYS A 39 4.45 14.47 -33.59
N ALA A 40 3.86 14.85 -32.47
CA ALA A 40 4.51 15.73 -31.52
C ALA A 40 5.77 15.04 -30.97
N GLU A 41 6.94 15.64 -31.20
CA GLU A 41 8.12 15.25 -30.45
C GLU A 41 7.92 15.66 -28.98
N PRO A 42 8.10 14.74 -28.02
CA PRO A 42 8.09 15.13 -26.61
C PRO A 42 9.25 16.09 -26.39
N GLN A 43 8.96 17.38 -26.23
CA GLN A 43 9.96 18.31 -25.75
C GLN A 43 10.39 17.83 -24.37
N ALA A 44 11.67 17.48 -24.25
CA ALA A 44 12.35 17.27 -22.99
C ALA A 44 12.35 18.61 -22.23
N VAL A 45 11.25 18.88 -21.55
CA VAL A 45 11.22 19.83 -20.45
C VAL A 45 12.08 19.21 -19.34
N GLU A 46 13.26 19.79 -19.12
CA GLU A 46 13.95 19.67 -17.84
C GLU A 46 13.12 20.37 -16.76
N ALA A 47 12.03 19.72 -16.40
CA ALA A 47 11.22 19.98 -15.24
C ALA A 47 11.09 18.63 -14.58
N SER A 48 11.86 18.45 -13.49
CA SER A 48 11.73 17.39 -12.50
C SER A 48 10.33 16.80 -12.51
N GLU A 49 10.17 15.65 -13.15
CA GLU A 49 8.92 14.90 -13.17
C GLU A 49 8.57 14.59 -11.69
N PRO A 50 7.53 15.18 -11.09
CA PRO A 50 6.80 14.38 -10.14
C PRO A 50 6.16 13.30 -11.00
N VAL A 51 6.67 12.08 -10.89
CA VAL A 51 5.99 10.90 -11.42
C VAL A 51 4.54 11.01 -10.95
N GLU A 52 3.63 11.40 -11.84
CA GLU A 52 2.23 11.16 -11.63
C GLU A 52 2.12 9.64 -11.58
N PRO A 53 1.76 9.04 -10.43
CA PRO A 53 1.36 7.66 -10.49
C PRO A 53 0.15 7.66 -11.40
N THR A 54 0.27 6.97 -12.53
CA THR A 54 -0.87 6.47 -13.29
C THR A 54 -1.94 6.08 -12.26
N PRO A 55 -3.17 6.60 -12.31
CA PRO A 55 -4.25 6.03 -11.53
C PRO A 55 -4.54 4.66 -12.14
N ALA A 56 -3.69 3.68 -11.85
CA ALA A 56 -4.14 2.32 -11.75
C ALA A 56 -5.31 2.42 -10.78
N GLU A 57 -6.49 2.05 -11.24
CA GLU A 57 -7.70 1.97 -10.44
C GLU A 57 -7.43 1.00 -9.27
N VAL A 58 -6.80 1.51 -8.21
CA VAL A 58 -6.75 0.82 -6.93
C VAL A 58 -8.11 1.07 -6.32
N ASP A 59 -9.06 0.21 -6.68
CA ASP A 59 -10.38 0.11 -6.07
C ASP A 59 -10.21 -0.39 -4.63
N GLY A 60 -9.63 0.45 -3.77
CA GLY A 60 -9.08 0.06 -2.48
C GLY A 60 -8.60 1.22 -1.61
N LEU A 61 -8.67 1.03 -0.30
CA LEU A 61 -8.14 1.95 0.70
C LEU A 61 -6.59 1.96 0.64
N CYS A 62 -6.02 3.12 0.38
CA CYS A 62 -4.59 3.36 0.48
C CYS A 62 -4.28 4.20 1.73
N ILE A 63 -3.45 3.67 2.63
CA ILE A 63 -3.00 4.37 3.83
C ILE A 63 -1.61 4.92 3.54
N SER A 64 -1.37 6.19 3.85
CA SER A 64 -0.07 6.84 3.59
C SER A 64 0.46 7.56 4.82
N MET A 65 1.78 7.47 5.02
CA MET A 65 2.51 8.14 6.09
C MET A 65 3.49 9.15 5.50
N PRO A 66 3.69 10.34 6.11
CA PRO A 66 4.66 11.32 5.63
C PRO A 66 6.08 10.73 5.56
N ALA A 67 6.77 10.92 4.44
CA ALA A 67 8.13 10.41 4.25
C ALA A 67 9.11 11.00 5.28
N SER A 68 8.82 12.20 5.80
CA SER A 68 9.58 12.85 6.88
C SER A 68 9.65 12.06 8.18
N LEU A 69 8.75 11.11 8.40
CA LEU A 69 8.78 10.21 9.56
C LEU A 69 9.76 9.05 9.41
N PHE A 70 10.30 8.85 8.20
CA PHE A 70 11.17 7.73 7.86
C PHE A 70 12.58 8.21 7.52
N THR A 71 13.56 7.52 8.09
CA THR A 71 14.93 7.52 7.60
C THR A 71 15.18 6.28 6.75
N GLU A 72 16.25 6.25 5.96
CA GLU A 72 16.62 5.07 5.17
C GLU A 72 16.73 3.80 6.03
N THR A 73 17.31 3.90 7.24
CA THR A 73 17.34 2.79 8.20
C THR A 73 15.94 2.37 8.65
N THR A 74 15.03 3.33 8.88
CA THR A 74 13.65 3.04 9.30
C THR A 74 12.86 2.36 8.19
N LEU A 75 13.06 2.77 6.93
CA LEU A 75 12.45 2.11 5.77
C LEU A 75 12.96 0.67 5.61
N GLN A 76 14.27 0.46 5.80
CA GLN A 76 14.82 -0.90 5.76
C GLN A 76 14.26 -1.76 6.90
N ASN A 77 14.19 -1.21 8.12
CA ASN A 77 13.56 -1.85 9.26
C ASN A 77 12.10 -2.24 8.98
N LEU A 78 11.33 -1.32 8.38
CA LEU A 78 9.94 -1.56 7.99
C LEU A 78 9.85 -2.72 6.98
N LYS A 79 10.69 -2.70 5.94
CA LYS A 79 10.78 -3.80 4.96
C LYS A 79 11.14 -5.12 5.64
N ASP A 80 12.07 -5.12 6.59
CA ASP A 80 12.47 -6.33 7.32
C ASP A 80 11.37 -6.85 8.25
N ILE A 81 10.57 -5.97 8.86
CA ILE A 81 9.39 -6.33 9.65
C ILE A 81 8.35 -6.99 8.75
N ILE A 82 8.04 -6.37 7.61
CA ILE A 82 7.09 -6.88 6.63
C ILE A 82 7.60 -8.21 6.07
N ALA A 83 8.90 -8.36 5.78
CA ALA A 83 9.47 -9.64 5.37
C ALA A 83 9.36 -10.69 6.48
N SER A 84 9.67 -10.35 7.73
CA SER A 84 9.63 -11.30 8.86
C SER A 84 8.22 -11.77 9.23
N LYS A 85 7.21 -10.92 8.99
CA LYS A 85 5.82 -11.14 9.42
C LYS A 85 4.83 -11.15 8.25
N GLY A 86 5.32 -11.11 7.01
CA GLY A 86 4.52 -10.92 5.80
C GLY A 86 3.48 -12.00 5.65
N ASN A 87 3.83 -13.26 5.88
CA ASN A 87 2.87 -14.37 5.87
C ASN A 87 1.71 -14.18 6.85
N LEU A 88 1.96 -13.66 8.07
CA LEU A 88 0.89 -13.38 9.03
C LEU A 88 0.06 -12.17 8.62
N ILE A 89 0.70 -11.10 8.13
CA ILE A 89 0.03 -9.86 7.71
C ILE A 89 -0.85 -10.13 6.48
N ARG A 90 -0.33 -10.87 5.48
CA ARG A 90 -1.07 -11.33 4.29
C ARG A 90 -2.33 -12.08 4.69
N LYS A 91 -2.20 -13.10 5.54
CA LYS A 91 -3.35 -13.87 6.03
C LYS A 91 -4.32 -13.03 6.87
N ALA A 92 -3.82 -12.11 7.68
CA ALA A 92 -4.67 -11.27 8.54
C ALA A 92 -5.52 -10.30 7.70
N LEU A 93 -4.91 -9.65 6.72
CA LEU A 93 -5.58 -8.69 5.83
C LEU A 93 -6.33 -9.38 4.69
N GLY A 94 -6.01 -10.63 4.38
CA GLY A 94 -6.58 -11.37 3.25
C GLY A 94 -6.02 -10.91 1.92
N VAL A 95 -4.73 -10.57 1.87
CA VAL A 95 -4.05 -9.98 0.71
C VAL A 95 -2.89 -10.87 0.27
N ASP A 96 -2.65 -10.95 -1.03
CA ASP A 96 -1.58 -11.78 -1.59
C ASP A 96 -0.22 -11.09 -1.52
N GLU A 97 -0.20 -9.76 -1.63
CA GLU A 97 1.02 -8.95 -1.67
C GLU A 97 0.95 -7.78 -0.69
N LEU A 98 2.13 -7.33 -0.26
CA LEU A 98 2.29 -6.19 0.67
C LEU A 98 3.29 -5.18 0.07
N PRO A 99 2.97 -4.59 -1.10
CA PRO A 99 3.84 -3.58 -1.70
C PRO A 99 3.96 -2.36 -0.78
N VAL A 100 5.15 -1.76 -0.71
CA VAL A 100 5.38 -0.50 0.00
C VAL A 100 5.92 0.49 -1.02
N GLU A 101 5.12 1.49 -1.34
CA GLU A 101 5.50 2.54 -2.28
C GLU A 101 6.17 3.66 -1.51
N VAL A 102 7.45 3.89 -1.78
CA VAL A 102 8.21 4.99 -1.17
C VAL A 102 8.31 6.08 -2.22
N GLY A 103 7.56 7.18 -2.03
CA GLY A 103 7.71 8.40 -2.81
C GLY A 103 8.50 9.47 -2.05
N ASP A 104 8.74 10.60 -2.71
CA ASP A 104 9.54 11.69 -2.15
C ASP A 104 8.88 12.36 -0.93
N THR A 105 7.55 12.43 -0.93
CA THR A 105 6.76 13.13 0.09
C THR A 105 6.06 12.20 1.07
N LYS A 106 5.73 10.98 0.66
CA LYS A 106 4.95 10.02 1.43
C LYS A 106 5.33 8.57 1.12
N VAL A 107 5.09 7.70 2.10
CA VAL A 107 5.17 6.25 1.98
C VAL A 107 3.75 5.71 2.00
N SER A 108 3.35 4.99 0.95
CA SER A 108 1.99 4.50 0.74
C SER A 108 1.92 2.98 0.89
N PHE A 109 0.81 2.51 1.45
CA PHE A 109 0.49 1.10 1.71
C PHE A 109 -0.83 0.74 1.02
N PRO A 110 -0.79 0.42 -0.29
CA PRO A 110 -1.99 0.04 -1.05
C PRO A 110 -2.32 -1.44 -0.80
N TRP A 111 -2.53 -1.81 0.47
CA TRP A 111 -2.78 -3.21 0.86
C TRP A 111 -4.27 -3.57 0.85
N PHE A 112 -5.16 -2.59 1.00
CA PHE A 112 -6.55 -2.86 1.34
C PHE A 112 -7.42 -2.71 0.09
N ALA A 113 -7.87 -3.82 -0.48
CA ALA A 113 -8.81 -3.79 -1.60
C ALA A 113 -10.26 -3.55 -1.11
N GLY A 114 -11.06 -2.89 -1.94
CA GLY A 114 -12.48 -2.60 -1.72
C GLY A 114 -12.76 -1.42 -0.78
N MET A 115 -14.01 -1.32 -0.33
CA MET A 115 -14.48 -0.33 0.64
C MET A 115 -14.57 -0.96 2.05
N PRO A 116 -13.52 -0.87 2.88
CA PRO A 116 -13.56 -1.34 4.26
C PRO A 116 -14.55 -0.53 5.11
N THR A 117 -15.10 -1.15 6.15
CA THR A 117 -15.98 -0.43 7.09
C THR A 117 -15.18 0.60 7.90
N PRO A 118 -15.82 1.64 8.47
CA PRO A 118 -15.12 2.65 9.27
C PRO A 118 -14.26 2.07 10.40
N GLU A 119 -14.71 0.96 10.99
CA GLU A 119 -13.98 0.27 12.06
C GLU A 119 -12.77 -0.51 11.54
N GLU A 120 -12.84 -1.04 10.31
CA GLU A 120 -11.71 -1.65 9.63
C GLU A 120 -10.69 -0.60 9.21
N VAL A 121 -11.13 0.51 8.61
CA VAL A 121 -10.27 1.66 8.27
C VAL A 121 -9.47 2.08 9.51
N LYS A 122 -10.15 2.28 10.64
CA LYS A 122 -9.51 2.64 11.90
C LYS A 122 -8.51 1.58 12.38
N ALA A 123 -8.87 0.29 12.29
CA ALA A 123 -7.97 -0.78 12.69
C ALA A 123 -6.71 -0.85 11.82
N TYR A 124 -6.88 -0.67 10.51
CA TYR A 124 -5.80 -0.67 9.53
C TYR A 124 -4.90 0.55 9.68
N ASP A 125 -5.47 1.74 9.84
CA ASP A 125 -4.74 2.98 10.09
C ASP A 125 -3.87 2.88 11.35
N HIS A 126 -4.46 2.43 12.45
CA HIS A 126 -3.72 2.21 13.69
C HIS A 126 -2.62 1.15 13.50
N PHE A 127 -2.90 0.09 12.76
CA PHE A 127 -1.94 -0.98 12.52
C PHE A 127 -0.73 -0.50 11.70
N ILE A 128 -0.95 0.28 10.64
CA ILE A 128 0.12 0.89 9.85
C ILE A 128 0.92 1.88 10.70
N CYS A 129 0.25 2.74 11.49
CA CYS A 129 0.93 3.66 12.41
C CYS A 129 1.84 2.92 13.38
N ALA A 130 1.32 1.87 14.03
CA ALA A 130 2.07 1.08 15.00
C ALA A 130 3.23 0.29 14.35
N LEU A 131 3.06 -0.20 13.11
CA LEU A 131 4.14 -0.81 12.34
C LEU A 131 5.27 0.17 12.07
N CYS A 132 4.93 1.40 11.65
CA CYS A 132 5.91 2.46 11.41
C CYS A 132 6.62 2.88 12.70
N GLU A 133 5.89 2.99 13.81
CA GLU A 133 6.46 3.29 15.12
C GLU A 133 7.42 2.18 15.59
N MET A 134 7.04 0.91 15.41
CA MET A 134 7.92 -0.21 15.72
C MET A 134 9.19 -0.19 14.84
N ALA A 135 9.07 0.11 13.54
CA ALA A 135 10.22 0.24 12.65
C ALA A 135 11.21 1.34 13.10
N ARG A 136 10.70 2.43 13.68
CA ARG A 136 11.50 3.53 14.24
C ARG A 136 12.20 3.15 15.54
N ASN A 137 11.51 2.42 16.42
CA ASN A 137 12.02 2.12 17.76
C ASN A 137 12.94 0.89 17.81
N GLN A 138 12.86 0.00 16.82
CA GLN A 138 13.51 -1.31 16.91
C GLN A 138 14.92 -1.31 16.32
N LYS A 139 15.94 -1.46 17.18
CA LYS A 139 17.38 -1.40 16.82
C LYS A 139 17.90 -2.60 16.02
N ARG A 140 17.23 -3.75 16.12
CA ARG A 140 17.59 -4.99 15.39
C ARG A 140 16.32 -5.72 14.98
N ILE A 141 16.17 -5.94 13.69
CA ILE A 141 15.10 -6.74 13.11
C ILE A 141 15.75 -7.86 12.31
N THR A 142 15.15 -9.03 12.37
CA THR A 142 15.58 -10.17 11.56
C THR A 142 14.49 -10.43 10.53
N ALA A 143 14.80 -10.24 9.25
CA ALA A 143 13.93 -10.54 8.11
C ALA A 143 13.72 -12.06 7.89
N LYS A 144 13.66 -12.84 8.97
CA LYS A 144 13.39 -14.28 8.93
C LYS A 144 11.91 -14.51 9.17
N GLU A 145 11.24 -15.03 8.15
CA GLU A 145 9.91 -15.60 8.29
C GLU A 145 9.94 -16.76 9.29
N ARG A 146 8.95 -16.79 10.18
CA ARG A 146 8.79 -17.85 11.17
C ARG A 146 7.39 -18.38 11.04
N ASP A 147 7.26 -19.59 10.51
CA ASP A 147 6.05 -20.36 10.69
C ASP A 147 5.97 -20.81 12.15
N THR A 148 4.81 -20.58 12.75
CA THR A 148 4.57 -20.85 14.16
C THR A 148 3.52 -21.94 14.37
N GLY A 149 2.95 -22.51 13.29
CA GLY A 149 1.90 -23.53 13.34
C GLY A 149 0.54 -23.03 13.87
N ASN A 150 0.52 -21.92 14.61
CA ASN A 150 -0.68 -21.22 15.06
C ASN A 150 -0.57 -19.72 14.81
N ASP A 151 -1.03 -19.32 13.62
CA ASP A 151 -0.97 -17.93 13.13
C ASP A 151 -1.78 -16.98 14.02
N LYS A 152 -2.94 -17.43 14.52
CA LYS A 152 -3.80 -16.61 15.38
C LYS A 152 -3.13 -16.25 16.71
N TYR A 153 -2.43 -17.20 17.33
CA TYR A 153 -1.64 -16.94 18.54
C TYR A 153 -0.44 -16.03 18.25
N ALA A 154 0.30 -16.32 17.17
CA ALA A 154 1.49 -15.56 16.81
C ALA A 154 1.17 -14.10 16.48
N PHE A 155 0.11 -13.87 15.71
CA PHE A 155 -0.34 -12.52 15.36
C PHE A 155 -0.93 -11.79 16.56
N ARG A 156 -1.64 -12.48 17.47
CA ARG A 156 -2.06 -11.87 18.75
C ARG A 156 -0.85 -11.36 19.54
N CYS A 157 0.20 -12.16 19.70
CA CYS A 157 1.43 -11.74 20.38
C CYS A 157 2.15 -10.60 19.64
N PHE A 158 1.99 -10.53 18.32
CA PHE A 158 2.49 -9.42 17.52
C PHE A 158 1.72 -8.12 17.77
N LEU A 159 0.39 -8.16 17.74
CA LEU A 159 -0.46 -7.01 18.06
C LEU A 159 -0.21 -6.47 19.47
N LEU A 160 0.05 -7.35 20.45
CA LEU A 160 0.42 -6.91 21.80
C LEU A 160 1.76 -6.16 21.84
N ARG A 161 2.74 -6.57 21.02
CA ARG A 161 4.02 -5.84 20.88
C ARG A 161 3.87 -4.51 20.17
N LEU A 162 2.88 -4.40 19.28
CA LEU A 162 2.50 -3.15 18.61
C LEU A 162 1.68 -2.20 19.50
N GLY A 163 1.32 -2.60 20.72
CA GLY A 163 0.60 -1.73 21.66
C GLY A 163 -0.93 -1.88 21.66
N PHE A 164 -1.50 -2.87 20.96
CA PHE A 164 -2.94 -3.16 20.97
C PHE A 164 -3.38 -3.83 22.29
N ILE A 165 -3.25 -3.11 23.40
CA ILE A 165 -3.43 -3.57 24.78
C ILE A 165 -4.60 -2.80 25.40
N GLY A 166 -5.66 -3.52 25.78
CA GLY A 166 -6.81 -2.93 26.47
C GLY A 166 -8.16 -3.25 25.81
N PRO A 167 -9.27 -2.88 26.46
CA PRO A 167 -10.62 -3.07 25.93
C PRO A 167 -10.93 -2.21 24.69
N GLU A 168 -10.29 -1.05 24.54
CA GLU A 168 -10.44 -0.13 23.43
C GLU A 168 -9.97 -0.74 22.11
N PHE A 169 -8.96 -1.61 22.14
CA PHE A 169 -8.43 -2.32 20.98
C PHE A 169 -9.14 -3.66 20.70
N LYS A 170 -10.24 -3.95 21.40
CA LYS A 170 -10.93 -5.24 21.28
C LYS A 170 -11.50 -5.44 19.88
N GLN A 171 -12.00 -4.38 19.27
CA GLN A 171 -12.60 -4.45 17.93
C GLN A 171 -11.53 -4.56 16.86
N GLU A 172 -10.47 -3.77 16.95
CA GLU A 172 -9.31 -3.77 16.05
C GLU A 172 -8.64 -5.15 16.07
N ARG A 173 -8.42 -5.74 17.26
CA ARG A 173 -7.90 -7.11 17.37
C ARG A 173 -8.84 -8.15 16.76
N LYS A 174 -10.16 -7.97 16.88
CA LYS A 174 -11.13 -8.90 16.29
C LYS A 174 -11.05 -8.86 14.76
N ILE A 175 -10.96 -7.66 14.18
CA ILE A 175 -10.82 -7.45 12.73
C ILE A 175 -9.52 -8.07 12.23
N LEU A 176 -8.39 -7.73 12.85
CA LEU A 176 -7.05 -8.18 12.45
C LEU A 176 -6.79 -9.68 12.69
N LEU A 177 -7.58 -10.36 13.53
CA LEU A 177 -7.45 -11.79 13.81
C LEU A 177 -8.52 -12.66 13.11
N ARG A 178 -9.50 -12.06 12.40
CA ARG A 178 -10.66 -12.80 11.90
C ARG A 178 -10.31 -13.84 10.82
N ASN A 179 -9.34 -13.50 9.97
CA ASN A 179 -8.91 -14.33 8.84
C ASN A 179 -7.84 -15.37 9.21
N LEU A 180 -7.35 -15.34 10.47
CA LEU A 180 -6.29 -16.24 10.92
C LEU A 180 -6.83 -17.54 11.53
N THR A 181 -6.18 -18.64 11.14
CA THR A 181 -6.45 -20.00 11.61
C THR A 181 -5.71 -20.30 12.92
N GLY A 182 -6.30 -21.17 13.75
CA GLY A 182 -5.74 -21.61 15.02
C GLY A 182 -6.40 -20.99 16.26
N SER A 183 -5.84 -21.29 17.43
CA SER A 183 -6.35 -20.79 18.72
C SER A 183 -5.63 -19.52 19.14
N SER A 184 -6.36 -18.48 19.55
CA SER A 184 -5.74 -17.26 20.09
C SER A 184 -5.14 -17.44 21.49
N ALA A 185 -5.49 -18.53 22.19
CA ALA A 185 -5.14 -18.74 23.60
C ALA A 185 -3.86 -19.57 23.79
N PHE A 186 -3.60 -20.54 22.89
CA PHE A 186 -2.52 -21.51 23.05
C PHE A 186 -1.57 -21.49 21.87
N LYS A 187 -0.26 -21.54 22.12
CA LYS A 187 0.78 -21.57 21.07
C LYS A 187 0.74 -22.86 20.24
N SER A 188 0.38 -23.97 20.86
CA SER A 188 0.09 -25.25 20.21
C SER A 188 -1.31 -25.68 20.64
N VAL A 189 -2.12 -26.19 19.70
CA VAL A 189 -3.33 -26.92 20.08
C VAL A 189 -2.85 -28.26 20.64
N PRO A 190 -3.18 -28.66 21.88
CA PRO A 190 -2.93 -30.02 22.30
C PRO A 190 -3.64 -30.92 21.30
N GLN A 191 -2.92 -31.85 20.66
CA GLN A 191 -3.56 -32.90 19.87
C GLN A 191 -4.50 -33.62 20.83
N LYS A 192 -5.80 -33.36 20.69
CA LYS A 192 -6.79 -34.26 21.26
C LYS A 192 -6.68 -35.49 20.38
N GLU A 193 -5.90 -36.48 20.83
CA GLU A 193 -6.00 -37.84 20.34
C GLU A 193 -7.48 -38.18 20.33
N VAL A 194 -8.03 -38.31 19.12
CA VAL A 194 -9.33 -38.92 18.94
C VAL A 194 -9.05 -40.39 19.22
N ALA A 195 -9.19 -40.79 20.48
CA ALA A 195 -9.31 -42.19 20.83
C ALA A 195 -10.56 -42.68 20.10
N ASP A 196 -10.31 -43.37 18.99
CA ASP A 196 -11.27 -44.22 18.31
C ASP A 196 -11.63 -45.34 19.30
N ASP A 197 -12.59 -45.07 20.17
CA ASP A 197 -13.21 -46.11 21.01
C ASP A 197 -14.26 -46.79 20.13
N ALA A 198 -13.77 -47.67 19.26
CA ALA A 198 -14.56 -48.69 18.60
C ALA A 198 -15.05 -49.69 19.66
N ALA A 199 -16.14 -49.34 20.34
CA ALA A 199 -16.91 -50.28 21.14
C ALA A 199 -17.56 -51.32 20.19
N SER A 200 -16.89 -52.44 20.01
CA SER A 200 -17.54 -53.71 19.68
C SER A 200 -18.05 -54.31 20.99
N GLU A 201 -19.37 -54.36 21.16
CA GLU A 201 -20.13 -55.52 21.68
C GLU A 201 -21.63 -55.33 21.45
#